data_AF-A0A4R5Q5K4-F1
#
_entry.id   AF-A0A4R5Q5K4-F1
#
_cell.length_a   1.000
_cell.length_b   1.000
_cell.length_c   1.000
_cell.angle_alpha   90.00
_cell.angle_beta   90.00
_cell.angle_gamma   90.00
#
_symmetry.space_group_name_H-M   'P 1'
#
loop_
_entity.id
_entity.type
_entity.pdbx_description
1 polymer ?
#
loop_
_entity_poly.entity_id
_entity_poly.type
_entity_poly.pdbx_seq_one_letter_code
_entity_poly.pdbx_strand_id
1 'polypeptide(L)'
;MRKLLLAAMLACLPPSAMAQRYDSGRRSITAEGLAGPELSGAGVKVNNVVITRSEQPRGAYTFFASAVKRVAGRRSVRIELAGLKGDKRPTISSISAINLGDEQPNRMQLDQHRFIAFPAEVADTRTYLLRVLIP
;
A
#
# COMPACT_ATOMS: atom_id res chain seq x y z
N MET A 1 -25.94 -59.83 -21.33
CA MET A 1 -25.23 -58.96 -22.28
C MET A 1 -25.15 -57.55 -21.70
N ARG A 2 -23.92 -57.04 -21.55
CA ARG A 2 -23.43 -55.64 -21.67
C ARG A 2 -24.28 -54.48 -21.12
N LYS A 3 -23.77 -53.80 -20.07
CA LYS A 3 -23.11 -52.45 -20.08
C LYS A 3 -24.15 -51.30 -20.09
N LEU A 4 -24.06 -50.19 -19.35
CA LEU A 4 -22.95 -49.48 -18.70
C LEU A 4 -23.60 -48.47 -17.72
N LEU A 5 -23.13 -48.38 -16.47
CA LEU A 5 -23.37 -47.22 -15.60
C LEU A 5 -22.52 -46.06 -16.14
N LEU A 6 -23.14 -44.98 -16.63
CA LEU A 6 -22.44 -43.73 -16.91
C LEU A 6 -22.67 -42.74 -15.77
N ALA A 7 -21.60 -42.53 -15.01
CA ALA A 7 -21.41 -41.36 -14.19
C ALA A 7 -21.49 -40.08 -15.04
N ALA A 8 -22.18 -39.07 -14.52
CA ALA A 8 -21.90 -37.69 -14.85
C ALA A 8 -22.10 -36.87 -13.57
N MET A 9 -21.05 -36.87 -12.74
CA MET A 9 -20.77 -35.78 -11.81
C MET A 9 -20.75 -34.49 -12.62
N LEU A 10 -21.89 -33.81 -12.75
CA LEU A 10 -21.92 -32.42 -13.18
C LEU A 10 -21.39 -31.57 -12.01
N ALA A 11 -20.06 -31.52 -11.95
CA ALA A 11 -19.28 -30.33 -11.74
C ALA A 11 -19.90 -29.30 -10.78
N CYS A 12 -19.69 -29.53 -9.48
CA CYS A 12 -19.42 -28.42 -8.56
C CYS A 12 -18.13 -27.74 -9.03
N LEU A 13 -18.24 -26.90 -10.07
CA LEU A 13 -17.22 -25.90 -10.34
C LEU A 13 -17.25 -24.96 -9.14
N PRO A 14 -16.16 -24.80 -8.38
CA PRO A 14 -16.11 -23.77 -7.37
C PRO A 14 -16.39 -22.43 -8.06
N PRO A 15 -17.22 -21.55 -7.46
CA PRO A 15 -17.49 -20.25 -8.04
C PRO A 15 -16.15 -19.60 -8.34
N SER A 16 -15.99 -19.24 -9.61
CA SER A 16 -14.89 -18.49 -10.18
C SER A 16 -14.45 -17.46 -9.16
N ALA A 17 -13.23 -17.63 -8.64
CA ALA A 17 -12.57 -16.66 -7.78
C ALA A 17 -12.74 -15.29 -8.46
N MET A 18 -13.58 -14.44 -7.87
CA MET A 18 -13.77 -13.08 -8.35
C MET A 18 -12.37 -12.51 -8.48
N ALA A 19 -11.97 -12.18 -9.70
CA ALA A 19 -10.77 -11.41 -9.95
C ALA A 19 -10.95 -10.10 -9.17
N GLN A 20 -10.44 -10.07 -7.94
CA GLN A 20 -10.35 -8.86 -7.15
C GLN A 20 -9.59 -7.90 -8.06
N ARG A 21 -10.28 -6.85 -8.54
CA ARG A 21 -9.63 -5.73 -9.20
C ARG A 21 -8.58 -5.23 -8.22
N TYR A 22 -7.35 -5.63 -8.45
CA TYR A 22 -6.22 -5.15 -7.69
C TYR A 22 -6.06 -3.70 -8.09
N ASP A 23 -6.47 -2.78 -7.22
CA ASP A 23 -6.17 -1.36 -7.36
C ASP A 23 -4.66 -1.21 -7.15
N SER A 24 -3.89 -1.49 -8.20
CA SER A 24 -2.45 -1.23 -8.28
C SER A 24 -2.18 0.27 -8.44
N GLY A 25 -3.13 1.10 -8.01
CA GLY A 25 -3.33 2.45 -8.46
C GLY A 25 -2.64 3.43 -7.55
N ARG A 26 -1.70 4.15 -8.14
CA ARG A 26 -1.30 5.47 -7.66
C ARG A 26 -2.55 6.27 -7.30
N ARG A 27 -2.61 6.79 -6.07
CA ARG A 27 -3.71 7.65 -5.60
C ARG A 27 -3.20 9.02 -5.21
N SER A 28 -4.04 10.01 -5.44
CA SER A 28 -3.85 11.37 -4.97
C SER A 28 -4.65 11.55 -3.69
N ILE A 29 -3.97 12.01 -2.63
CA ILE A 29 -4.53 12.16 -1.29
C ILE A 29 -4.18 13.57 -0.79
N THR A 30 -5.14 14.26 -0.20
CA THR A 30 -4.87 15.56 0.43
C THR A 30 -3.96 15.38 1.65
N ALA A 31 -3.29 16.44 2.10
CA ALA A 31 -2.48 16.35 3.31
C ALA A 31 -3.26 15.86 4.54
N GLU A 32 -4.53 16.23 4.66
CA GLU A 32 -5.44 15.80 5.74
C GLU A 32 -5.83 14.32 5.63
N GLY A 33 -5.95 13.78 4.41
CA GLY A 33 -6.31 12.38 4.18
C GLY A 33 -5.16 11.39 4.41
N LEU A 34 -3.95 11.87 4.72
CA LEU A 34 -2.76 11.03 4.83
C LEU A 34 -2.82 10.04 6.00
N ALA A 35 -3.45 10.44 7.12
CA ALA A 35 -3.51 9.62 8.33
C ALA A 35 -4.39 8.37 8.19
N GLY A 36 -5.36 8.37 7.27
CA GLY A 36 -6.30 7.25 7.07
C GLY A 36 -6.52 6.94 5.59
N PRO A 37 -5.48 6.64 4.80
CA PRO A 37 -5.66 6.40 3.39
C PRO A 37 -6.24 5.00 3.20
N GLU A 38 -7.33 4.86 2.43
CA GLU A 38 -7.86 3.55 2.07
C GLU A 38 -7.23 3.07 0.76
N LEU A 39 -6.03 2.49 0.86
CA LEU A 39 -5.31 1.92 -0.28
C LEU A 39 -5.25 0.41 -0.17
N SER A 40 -5.67 -0.29 -1.22
CA SER A 40 -5.62 -1.75 -1.25
C SER A 40 -5.21 -2.30 -2.61
N GLY A 41 -4.19 -3.14 -2.67
CA GLY A 41 -3.75 -3.81 -3.90
C GLY A 41 -3.21 -5.20 -3.59
N ALA A 42 -3.37 -6.17 -4.51
CA ALA A 42 -2.91 -7.57 -4.40
C ALA A 42 -3.09 -8.24 -3.01
N GLY A 43 -4.19 -7.93 -2.34
CA GLY A 43 -4.50 -8.47 -1.01
C GLY A 43 -3.79 -7.78 0.16
N VAL A 44 -3.20 -6.61 -0.04
CA VAL A 44 -2.59 -5.78 1.02
C VAL A 44 -3.41 -4.51 1.19
N LYS A 45 -3.77 -4.14 2.43
CA LYS A 45 -4.28 -2.81 2.78
C LYS A 45 -3.16 -1.97 3.38
N VAL A 46 -2.91 -0.78 2.85
CA VAL A 46 -1.98 0.20 3.44
C VAL A 46 -2.80 1.20 4.26
N ASN A 47 -2.34 1.52 5.47
CA ASN A 47 -2.96 2.49 6.37
C ASN A 47 -1.88 3.40 7.00
N ASN A 48 -2.33 4.43 7.73
CA ASN A 48 -1.51 5.25 8.63
C ASN A 48 -0.23 5.80 8.00
N VAL A 49 -0.38 6.59 6.93
CA VAL A 49 0.74 7.29 6.30
C VAL A 49 0.96 8.60 7.05
N VAL A 50 2.05 8.69 7.80
CA VAL A 50 2.33 9.85 8.67
C VAL A 50 3.70 10.40 8.35
N ILE A 51 3.79 11.73 8.27
CA ILE A 51 5.06 12.44 8.19
C ILE A 51 5.23 13.21 9.49
N THR A 52 6.30 12.93 10.22
CA THR A 52 6.65 13.67 11.43
C THR A 52 8.03 14.30 11.28
N ARG A 53 8.25 15.40 11.98
CA ARG A 53 9.60 15.95 12.11
C ARG A 53 10.42 15.02 13.01
N SER A 54 11.60 14.61 12.56
CA SER A 54 12.51 13.83 13.41
C SER A 54 13.23 14.78 14.37
N GLU A 55 13.45 14.32 15.61
CA GLU A 55 14.14 15.13 16.62
C GLU A 55 15.61 15.39 16.24
N GLN A 56 16.27 14.43 15.57
CA GLN A 56 17.64 14.56 15.06
C GLN A 56 17.88 13.73 13.78
N PRO A 57 18.67 14.22 12.80
CA PRO A 57 19.29 15.55 12.71
C PRO A 57 18.30 16.65 12.29
N ARG A 58 18.70 17.93 12.40
CA ARG A 58 17.88 19.06 11.95
C ARG A 58 17.51 18.91 10.47
N GLY A 59 16.24 19.12 10.13
CA GLY A 59 15.73 19.00 8.77
C GLY A 59 15.36 17.57 8.35
N ALA A 60 15.50 16.59 9.25
CA ALA A 60 15.00 15.25 9.01
C ALA A 60 13.50 15.14 9.33
N TYR A 61 12.82 14.36 8.50
CA TYR A 61 11.44 13.95 8.66
C TYR A 61 11.37 12.42 8.56
N THR A 62 10.42 11.83 9.28
CA THR A 62 10.14 10.40 9.22
C THR A 62 8.79 10.19 8.56
N PHE A 63 8.80 9.38 7.50
CA PHE A 63 7.62 8.82 6.86
C PHE A 63 7.35 7.45 7.48
N PHE A 64 6.18 7.28 8.10
CA PHE A 64 5.68 5.99 8.60
C PHE A 64 4.59 5.48 7.68
N ALA A 65 4.58 4.17 7.43
CA ALA A 65 3.46 3.50 6.78
C ALA A 65 3.22 2.13 7.39
N SER A 66 1.96 1.73 7.48
CA SER A 66 1.59 0.37 7.88
C SER A 66 0.91 -0.36 6.74
N ALA A 67 1.12 -1.67 6.67
CA ALA A 67 0.46 -2.55 5.73
C ALA A 67 -0.09 -3.79 6.44
N VAL A 68 -1.28 -4.22 6.03
CA VAL A 68 -1.94 -5.44 6.50
C VAL A 68 -2.12 -6.36 5.32
N LYS A 69 -1.45 -7.52 5.36
CA LYS A 69 -1.63 -8.58 4.36
C LYS A 69 -2.93 -9.32 4.65
N ARG A 70 -3.85 -9.48 3.69
CA ARG A 70 -5.13 -10.20 3.84
C ARG A 70 -5.18 -11.52 3.05
N VAL A 71 -4.07 -11.91 2.43
CA VAL A 71 -3.96 -13.10 1.56
C VAL A 71 -2.79 -13.97 1.98
N ALA A 72 -2.81 -15.24 1.57
CA ALA A 72 -1.71 -16.17 1.75
C ALA A 72 -0.52 -15.85 0.82
N GLY A 73 0.68 -16.32 1.20
CA GLY A 73 1.92 -16.14 0.45
C GLY A 73 2.63 -14.80 0.70
N ARG A 74 3.91 -14.74 0.35
CA ARG A 74 4.78 -13.58 0.53
C ARG A 74 4.31 -12.41 -0.32
N ARG A 75 4.38 -11.21 0.24
CA ARG A 75 4.13 -9.95 -0.48
C ARG A 75 5.19 -8.94 -0.08
N SER A 76 5.64 -8.14 -1.05
CA SER A 76 6.36 -6.91 -0.75
C SER A 76 5.48 -5.75 -1.18
N VAL A 77 5.58 -4.63 -0.48
CA VAL A 77 4.79 -3.44 -0.75
C VAL A 77 5.75 -2.27 -0.72
N ARG A 78 5.97 -1.64 -1.87
CA ARG A 78 6.67 -0.37 -1.95
C ARG A 78 5.66 0.76 -1.94
N ILE A 79 5.83 1.69 -1.01
CA ILE A 79 4.98 2.86 -0.85
C ILE A 79 5.82 4.07 -1.21
N GLU A 80 5.53 4.64 -2.38
CA GLU A 80 6.15 5.89 -2.83
C GLU A 80 5.27 7.04 -2.39
N LEU A 81 5.87 8.02 -1.73
CA LEU A 81 5.24 9.25 -1.26
C LEU A 81 5.87 10.41 -2.04
N ALA A 82 5.08 11.11 -2.85
CA ALA A 82 5.50 12.34 -3.51
C ALA A 82 4.56 13.49 -3.16
N GLY A 83 5.09 14.52 -2.53
CA GLY A 83 4.36 15.75 -2.21
C GLY A 83 4.32 16.72 -3.39
N LEU A 84 3.20 17.41 -3.55
CA LEU A 84 2.98 18.45 -4.54
C LEU A 84 2.45 19.73 -3.88
N LYS A 85 2.92 20.89 -4.34
CA LYS A 85 2.31 22.21 -4.05
C LYS A 85 0.98 22.38 -4.78
N GLY A 86 0.24 23.44 -4.46
CA GLY A 86 -1.01 23.80 -5.16
C GLY A 86 -0.82 24.04 -6.67
N ASP A 87 0.37 24.48 -7.09
CA ASP A 87 0.76 24.66 -8.49
C ASP A 87 1.33 23.39 -9.16
N LYS A 88 1.22 22.23 -8.50
CA LYS A 88 1.70 20.91 -8.93
C LYS A 88 3.23 20.76 -9.01
N ARG A 89 4.02 21.72 -8.53
CA ARG A 89 5.46 21.50 -8.37
C ARG A 89 5.74 20.49 -7.25
N PRO A 90 6.74 19.61 -7.40
CA PRO A 90 7.12 18.66 -6.36
C PRO A 90 7.70 19.37 -5.13
N THR A 91 7.45 18.82 -3.95
CA THR A 91 8.00 19.31 -2.68
C THR A 91 8.93 18.29 -2.04
N ILE A 92 8.41 17.09 -1.76
CA ILE A 92 9.13 16.02 -1.09
C ILE A 92 8.95 14.71 -1.82
N SER A 93 9.92 13.81 -1.70
CA SER A 93 9.81 12.43 -2.18
C SER A 93 10.45 11.49 -1.17
N SER A 94 9.76 10.40 -0.86
CA SER A 94 10.24 9.37 0.07
C SER A 94 9.65 8.03 -0.31
N ILE A 95 10.35 6.94 0.03
CA ILE A 95 9.93 5.59 -0.31
C ILE A 95 10.11 4.70 0.91
N SER A 96 9.09 3.91 1.23
CA SER A 96 9.14 2.85 2.24
C SER A 96 8.87 1.51 1.57
N ALA A 97 9.48 0.43 2.10
CA ALA A 97 9.35 -0.90 1.55
C ALA A 97 9.03 -1.91 2.67
N ILE A 98 7.80 -2.40 2.67
CA ILE A 98 7.31 -3.35 3.68
C ILE A 98 7.35 -4.76 3.09
N ASN A 99 8.16 -5.63 3.70
CA ASN A 99 8.24 -7.04 3.33
C ASN A 99 7.37 -7.89 4.27
N LEU A 100 6.23 -8.35 3.75
CA LEU A 100 5.26 -9.17 4.46
C LEU A 100 5.60 -10.64 4.22
N GLY A 101 6.15 -11.31 5.24
CA GLY A 101 6.53 -12.72 5.20
C GLY A 101 5.35 -13.66 4.94
N ASP A 102 5.61 -14.94 4.68
CA ASP A 102 4.61 -15.91 4.23
C ASP A 102 3.51 -16.20 5.27
N GLU A 103 3.88 -16.29 6.54
CA GLU A 103 3.20 -17.25 7.44
C GLU A 103 1.91 -16.79 8.11
N GLN A 104 1.47 -15.52 7.99
CA GLN A 104 0.24 -15.08 8.66
C GLN A 104 -0.56 -14.05 7.84
N PRO A 105 -1.78 -14.40 7.35
CA PRO A 105 -2.72 -13.38 6.89
C PRO A 105 -3.20 -12.54 8.09
N ASN A 106 -3.63 -11.32 7.80
CA ASN A 106 -4.04 -10.24 8.70
C ASN A 106 -2.96 -9.70 9.65
N ARG A 107 -1.69 -10.06 9.44
CA ARG A 107 -0.58 -9.44 10.17
C ARG A 107 -0.35 -8.01 9.68
N MET A 108 -0.31 -7.07 10.62
CA MET A 108 0.11 -5.70 10.38
C MET A 108 1.63 -5.60 10.51
N GLN A 109 2.25 -4.87 9.59
CA GLN A 109 3.66 -4.52 9.65
C GLN A 109 3.82 -3.02 9.42
N LEU A 110 4.74 -2.42 10.16
CA LEU A 110 5.11 -1.01 10.06
C LEU A 110 6.49 -0.92 9.42
N ASP A 111 6.69 0.08 8.57
CA ASP A 111 8.01 0.52 8.17
C ASP A 111 8.11 2.04 8.34
N GLN A 112 9.34 2.51 8.50
CA GLN A 112 9.64 3.93 8.64
C GLN A 112 10.83 4.29 7.74
N HIS A 113 10.69 5.37 7.00
CA HIS A 113 11.74 5.91 6.16
C HIS A 113 12.04 7.35 6.57
N ARG A 114 13.30 7.60 6.93
CA ARG A 114 13.78 8.93 7.26
C ARG A 114 14.31 9.61 5.99
N PHE A 115 13.90 10.85 5.77
CA PHE A 115 14.31 11.66 4.64
C PHE A 115 14.60 13.09 5.08
N ILE A 116 15.37 13.84 4.29
CA ILE A 116 15.68 15.25 4.56
C ILE A 116 14.75 16.10 3.70
N ALA A 117 14.14 17.13 4.31
CA ALA A 117 13.32 18.11 3.62
C ALA A 117 13.41 19.47 4.33
N PHE A 118 13.22 20.56 3.59
CA PHE A 118 13.10 21.87 4.24
C PHE A 118 11.71 22.00 4.88
N PRO A 119 11.59 22.59 6.08
CA PRO A 119 10.28 22.74 6.73
C PRO A 119 9.22 23.45 5.87
N ALA A 120 9.64 24.42 5.06
CA ALA A 120 8.76 25.13 4.14
C ALA A 120 8.20 24.21 3.04
N GLU A 121 8.96 23.22 2.56
CA GLU A 121 8.50 22.29 1.52
C GLU A 121 7.42 21.34 2.07
N VAL A 122 7.61 20.85 3.30
CA VAL A 122 6.60 20.02 3.97
C VAL A 122 5.33 20.83 4.23
N ALA A 123 5.45 22.07 4.71
CA ALA A 123 4.33 22.96 4.97
C ALA A 123 3.56 23.38 3.69
N ASP A 124 4.26 23.58 2.58
CA ASP A 124 3.66 23.95 1.29
C ASP A 124 2.97 22.78 0.57
N THR A 125 3.15 21.55 1.06
CA THR A 125 2.59 20.35 0.41
C THR A 125 1.08 20.29 0.60
N ARG A 126 0.33 20.28 -0.51
CA ARG A 126 -1.14 20.22 -0.51
C ARG A 126 -1.68 18.84 -0.82
N THR A 127 -0.94 18.08 -1.62
CA THR A 127 -1.35 16.78 -2.11
C THR A 127 -0.18 15.83 -2.06
N TYR A 128 -0.44 14.59 -1.67
CA TYR A 128 0.47 13.48 -1.73
C TYR A 128 0.01 12.50 -2.79
N LEU A 129 0.96 12.04 -3.60
CA LEU A 129 0.78 10.92 -4.48
C LEU A 129 1.33 9.69 -3.76
N LEU A 130 0.44 8.76 -3.44
CA LEU A 130 0.80 7.46 -2.88
C LEU A 130 0.73 6.41 -3.98
N ARG A 131 1.82 5.68 -4.18
CA ARG A 131 1.84 4.52 -5.08
C ARG A 131 2.17 3.28 -4.30
N VAL A 132 1.29 2.28 -4.39
CA VAL A 132 1.48 0.94 -3.85
C VAL A 132 1.93 0.02 -4.98
N LEU A 133 3.15 -0.48 -4.87
CA LEU A 133 3.71 -1.44 -5.81
C LEU A 133 3.88 -2.78 -5.11
N ILE A 134 3.37 -3.82 -5.74
CA ILE A 134 3.52 -5.20 -5.26
C ILE A 134 4.30 -5.94 -6.35
N PRO A 135 5.60 -6.17 -6.12
CA PRO A 135 6.43 -6.96 -7.03
C PRO A 135 6.10 -8.45 -6.95
#